data_AF-A0A0A2B962-F1
#
_entry.id   AF-A0A0A2B962-F1
#
_cell.length_a   1.000
_cell.length_b   1.000
_cell.length_c   1.000
_cell.angle_alpha   90.00
_cell.angle_beta   90.00
_cell.angle_gamma   90.00
#
_symmetry.space_group_name_H-M   'P 1'
#
loop_
_entity.id
_entity.type
_entity.pdbx_description
1 polymer ?
#
loop_
_entity_poly.entity_id
_entity_poly.type
_entity_poly.pdbx_seq_one_letter_code
_entity_poly.pdbx_strand_id
1 'polypeptide(L)'
;MQLAGLIGNTSFLGIPIAIALLPSSTINFTIGFDLGTTLFAWIFGPFFLQGKSQNNSIPKIEGLLNALINSPASRGIIGVLLAYLFHLDEILSNYLWIPARIVIALAIIIVGTRLGIITNQKDKFFDISEEIKFSILLKLFILPFIVFLISKLLNFDFYQSSAVILQAGTPTAISTILMAEAYDVKQKIASKILFTTTLISIATIPLMKILMNAFN
;
A
#
# COMPACT_ATOMS: atom_id res chain seq x y z
N MET A 1 -6.74 9.31 -9.95
CA MET A 1 -6.14 7.98 -9.98
C MET A 1 -6.78 7.24 -8.83
N GLN A 2 -7.99 6.71 -9.03
CA GLN A 2 -8.77 6.09 -7.93
C GLN A 2 -7.99 4.94 -7.28
N LEU A 3 -7.19 4.22 -8.06
CA LEU A 3 -6.26 3.19 -7.58
C LEU A 3 -5.32 3.68 -6.46
N ALA A 4 -4.83 4.92 -6.56
CA ALA A 4 -3.97 5.51 -5.55
C ALA A 4 -4.69 5.72 -4.20
N GLY A 5 -6.01 5.89 -4.21
CA GLY A 5 -6.80 5.96 -2.99
C GLY A 5 -6.97 4.60 -2.28
N LEU A 6 -6.80 3.49 -3.01
CA LEU A 6 -7.11 2.14 -2.51
C LEU A 6 -5.87 1.42 -1.96
N ILE A 7 -4.68 1.72 -2.47
CA ILE A 7 -3.45 1.00 -2.13
C ILE A 7 -2.62 1.83 -1.15
N GLY A 8 -2.35 1.28 0.04
CA GLY A 8 -1.54 1.92 1.09
C GLY A 8 -0.09 1.47 1.13
N ASN A 9 0.79 2.33 1.64
CA ASN A 9 2.19 2.04 1.89
C ASN A 9 2.35 1.20 3.16
N THR A 10 1.82 -0.01 3.11
CA THR A 10 1.72 -0.94 4.24
C THR A 10 3.08 -1.55 4.58
N SER A 11 3.92 -1.88 3.59
CA SER A 11 5.24 -2.46 3.88
C SER A 11 6.28 -1.42 4.28
N PHE A 12 6.45 -0.33 3.52
CA PHE A 12 7.58 0.60 3.76
C PHE A 12 7.31 1.63 4.86
N LEU A 13 6.05 1.97 5.12
CA LEU A 13 5.67 2.86 6.23
C LEU A 13 4.85 2.13 7.30
N GLY A 14 3.87 1.32 6.90
CA GLY A 14 2.99 0.63 7.83
C GLY A 14 3.73 -0.29 8.80
N ILE A 15 4.59 -1.20 8.32
CA ILE A 15 5.31 -2.15 9.18
C ILE A 15 6.22 -1.43 10.19
N PRO A 16 7.12 -0.49 9.79
CA PRO A 16 7.94 0.24 10.75
C PRO A 16 7.12 1.00 11.80
N ILE A 17 6.00 1.63 11.40
CA ILE A 17 5.13 2.36 12.32
C ILE A 17 4.42 1.41 13.28
N ALA A 18 3.97 0.24 12.81
CA ALA A 18 3.38 -0.79 13.67
C ALA A 18 4.38 -1.30 14.71
N ILE A 19 5.62 -1.56 14.31
CA ILE A 19 6.69 -1.98 15.24
C ILE A 19 6.97 -0.89 16.29
N ALA A 20 6.87 0.39 15.91
CA ALA A 20 7.14 1.51 16.81
C ALA A 20 5.98 1.81 17.78
N LEU A 21 4.72 1.60 17.36
CA LEU A 21 3.52 2.05 18.09
C LEU A 21 2.71 0.92 18.72
N LEU A 22 2.78 -0.29 18.18
CA LEU A 22 1.96 -1.42 18.60
C LEU A 22 2.79 -2.54 19.24
N PRO A 23 2.19 -3.37 20.10
CA PRO A 23 2.86 -4.54 20.67
C PRO A 23 3.29 -5.54 19.58
N SER A 24 4.35 -6.31 19.84
CA SER A 24 4.89 -7.30 18.90
C SER A 24 3.89 -8.38 18.49
N SER A 25 2.88 -8.66 19.31
CA SER A 25 1.76 -9.56 18.98
C SER A 25 0.96 -9.12 17.75
N THR A 26 1.03 -7.85 17.36
CA THR A 26 0.32 -7.28 16.20
C THR A 26 1.03 -7.48 14.86
N ILE A 27 2.29 -7.94 14.86
CA ILE A 27 3.14 -8.00 13.67
C ILE A 27 2.57 -8.96 12.63
N ASN A 28 2.07 -10.13 13.05
CA ASN A 28 1.52 -11.12 12.11
C ASN A 28 0.29 -10.58 11.36
N PHE A 29 -0.60 -9.88 12.06
CA PHE A 29 -1.77 -9.25 11.45
C PHE A 29 -1.39 -8.10 10.52
N THR A 30 -0.36 -7.33 10.90
CA THR A 30 0.20 -6.25 10.09
C THR A 30 0.77 -6.78 8.76
N ILE A 31 1.57 -7.84 8.81
CA ILE A 31 2.13 -8.49 7.62
C ILE A 31 1.01 -9.13 6.78
N GLY A 32 0.04 -9.79 7.42
CA GLY A 32 -1.09 -10.38 6.72
C GLY A 32 -1.90 -9.36 5.93
N PHE A 33 -2.14 -8.18 6.50
CA PHE A 33 -2.80 -7.08 5.80
C PHE A 33 -1.96 -6.59 4.62
N ASP A 34 -0.65 -6.40 4.80
CA ASP A 34 0.27 -5.98 3.73
C ASP A 34 0.31 -6.95 2.55
N LEU A 35 0.32 -8.25 2.82
CA LEU A 35 0.24 -9.27 1.77
C LEU A 35 -1.09 -9.16 1.00
N GLY A 36 -2.20 -8.96 1.72
CA GLY A 36 -3.52 -8.77 1.13
C GLY A 36 -3.59 -7.53 0.23
N THR A 37 -3.10 -6.39 0.70
CA THR A 37 -3.08 -5.14 -0.09
C THR A 37 -2.13 -5.22 -1.28
N THR A 38 -0.99 -5.89 -1.13
CA THR A 38 -0.03 -6.10 -2.21
C THR A 38 -0.62 -7.00 -3.30
N LEU A 39 -1.29 -8.10 -2.93
CA LEU A 39 -2.03 -8.92 -3.88
C LEU A 39 -3.10 -8.11 -4.59
N PHE A 40 -3.94 -7.40 -3.85
CA PHE A 40 -4.99 -6.55 -4.42
C PHE A 40 -4.40 -5.55 -5.44
N ALA A 41 -3.30 -4.88 -5.08
CA ALA A 41 -2.63 -3.92 -5.95
C ALA A 41 -2.18 -4.56 -7.27
N TRP A 42 -1.52 -5.70 -7.23
CA TRP A 42 -0.95 -6.31 -8.43
C TRP A 42 -1.95 -7.11 -9.27
N ILE A 43 -3.04 -7.56 -8.67
CA ILE A 43 -4.14 -8.22 -9.40
C ILE A 43 -5.02 -7.17 -10.10
N PHE A 44 -5.47 -6.15 -9.35
CA PHE A 44 -6.46 -5.20 -9.86
C PHE A 44 -5.83 -3.94 -10.46
N GLY A 45 -4.62 -3.57 -10.07
CA GLY A 45 -3.91 -2.40 -10.60
C GLY A 45 -3.78 -2.42 -12.12
N PRO A 46 -3.21 -3.49 -12.72
CA PRO A 46 -3.20 -3.70 -14.17
C PRO A 46 -4.58 -3.54 -14.82
N PHE A 47 -5.62 -4.16 -14.24
CA PHE A 47 -6.98 -4.13 -14.75
C PHE A 47 -7.54 -2.69 -14.79
N PHE A 48 -7.34 -1.92 -13.72
CA PHE A 48 -7.82 -0.52 -13.64
C PHE A 48 -7.03 0.46 -14.51
N LEU A 49 -5.76 0.16 -14.82
CA LEU A 49 -4.90 1.05 -15.60
C LEU A 49 -4.89 0.73 -17.10
N GLN A 50 -5.04 -0.52 -17.50
CA GLN A 50 -5.13 -0.92 -18.91
C GLN A 50 -6.31 -0.25 -19.62
N GLY A 51 -7.49 -0.18 -18.97
CA GLY A 51 -8.65 0.51 -19.55
C GLY A 51 -8.51 2.03 -19.69
N LYS A 52 -7.39 2.61 -19.21
CA LYS A 52 -7.07 4.05 -19.32
C LYS A 52 -5.78 4.32 -20.11
N SER A 53 -5.09 3.27 -20.54
CA SER A 53 -3.89 3.38 -21.38
C SER A 53 -4.30 3.61 -22.84
N GLN A 54 -3.42 4.19 -23.67
CA GLN A 54 -3.71 4.49 -25.07
C GLN A 54 -4.00 3.24 -25.93
N ASN A 55 -3.58 2.06 -25.47
CA ASN A 55 -4.02 0.79 -26.02
C ASN A 55 -5.43 0.45 -25.48
N ASN A 56 -6.47 0.77 -26.26
CA ASN A 56 -7.88 0.48 -26.02
C ASN A 56 -8.23 -1.03 -25.98
N SER A 57 -7.45 -1.88 -25.33
CA SER A 57 -7.84 -3.25 -25.06
C SER A 57 -8.82 -3.28 -23.90
N ILE A 58 -10.07 -3.68 -24.16
CA ILE A 58 -11.09 -3.94 -23.14
C ILE A 58 -10.46 -4.86 -22.08
N PRO A 59 -10.53 -4.51 -20.78
CA PRO A 59 -9.95 -5.34 -19.75
C PRO A 59 -10.72 -6.66 -19.66
N LYS A 60 -10.15 -7.72 -20.22
CA LYS A 60 -10.72 -9.08 -20.22
C LYS A 60 -10.47 -9.75 -18.87
N ILE A 61 -11.39 -10.61 -18.44
CA ILE A 61 -11.22 -11.48 -17.26
C ILE A 61 -9.95 -12.36 -17.40
N GLU A 62 -9.59 -12.74 -18.63
CA GLU A 62 -8.31 -13.40 -18.95
C GLU A 62 -7.09 -12.57 -18.51
N GLY A 63 -7.16 -11.24 -18.61
CA GLY A 63 -6.11 -10.35 -18.14
C GLY A 63 -5.96 -10.34 -16.61
N LEU A 64 -7.04 -10.58 -15.88
CA LEU A 64 -7.05 -10.66 -14.41
C LEU A 64 -6.44 -12.01 -13.94
N LEU A 65 -6.77 -13.11 -14.62
CA LEU A 65 -6.11 -14.42 -14.40
C LEU A 65 -4.62 -14.36 -14.76
N ASN A 66 -4.26 -13.68 -15.85
CA ASN A 66 -2.88 -13.49 -16.24
C ASN A 66 -2.12 -12.64 -15.21
N ALA A 67 -2.72 -11.56 -14.70
CA ALA A 67 -2.16 -10.75 -13.62
C ALA A 67 -2.01 -11.55 -12.32
N LEU A 68 -2.97 -12.41 -11.98
CA LEU A 68 -2.88 -13.32 -10.84
C LEU A 68 -1.68 -14.26 -10.93
N ILE A 69 -1.43 -14.89 -12.08
CA ILE A 69 -0.34 -15.88 -12.23
C ILE A 69 1.02 -15.22 -12.41
N ASN A 70 1.08 -14.10 -13.14
CA ASN A 70 2.33 -13.46 -13.53
C ASN A 70 2.73 -12.26 -12.67
N SER A 71 1.91 -11.89 -11.69
CA SER A 71 2.24 -10.86 -10.70
C SER A 71 3.51 -11.22 -9.91
N PRO A 72 4.40 -10.25 -9.65
CA PRO A 72 5.50 -10.43 -8.72
C PRO A 72 5.02 -10.86 -7.32
N ALA A 73 3.86 -10.38 -6.87
CA ALA A 73 3.32 -10.68 -5.55
C ALA A 73 2.86 -12.14 -5.42
N SER A 74 2.17 -12.67 -6.44
CA SER A 74 1.70 -14.05 -6.41
C SER A 74 2.87 -15.04 -6.48
N ARG A 75 3.87 -14.76 -7.32
CA ARG A 75 5.12 -15.54 -7.37
C ARG A 75 5.86 -15.51 -6.05
N GLY A 76 5.89 -14.35 -5.37
CA GLY A 76 6.45 -14.21 -4.03
C GLY A 76 5.74 -15.09 -3.00
N ILE A 77 4.40 -15.10 -2.98
CA ILE A 77 3.61 -15.94 -2.08
C ILE A 77 3.83 -17.42 -2.36
N ILE A 78 3.83 -17.84 -3.61
CA ILE A 78 4.14 -19.23 -3.98
C ILE A 78 5.54 -19.61 -3.48
N GLY A 79 6.54 -18.73 -3.66
CA GLY A 79 7.89 -18.93 -3.16
C GLY A 79 7.95 -19.11 -1.64
N VAL A 80 7.23 -18.27 -0.89
CA VAL A 80 7.14 -18.38 0.58
C VAL A 80 6.43 -19.66 1.01
N LEU A 81 5.34 -20.05 0.35
CA LEU A 81 4.63 -21.29 0.65
C LEU A 81 5.50 -22.52 0.41
N LEU A 82 6.26 -22.53 -0.70
CA LEU A 82 7.23 -23.60 -0.97
C LEU A 82 8.35 -23.61 0.08
N ALA A 83 8.86 -22.45 0.48
CA ALA A 83 9.87 -22.35 1.53
C ALA A 83 9.39 -22.95 2.86
N TYR A 84 8.15 -22.67 3.27
CA TYR A 84 7.55 -23.30 4.45
C TYR A 84 7.36 -24.80 4.28
N LEU A 85 6.91 -25.25 3.10
CA LEU A 85 6.73 -26.67 2.80
C LEU A 85 8.03 -27.47 2.90
N PHE A 86 9.16 -26.86 2.52
CA PHE A 86 10.48 -27.46 2.60
C PHE A 86 11.28 -27.10 3.87
N HIS A 87 10.65 -26.43 4.85
CA HIS A 87 11.30 -25.98 6.10
C HIS A 87 12.56 -25.14 5.88
N LEU A 88 12.57 -24.31 4.83
CA LEU A 88 13.66 -23.42 4.47
C LEU A 88 13.47 -22.00 5.03
N ASP A 89 12.43 -21.76 5.81
CA ASP A 89 12.03 -20.43 6.30
C ASP A 89 13.08 -19.76 7.19
N GLU A 90 13.73 -20.50 8.09
CA GLU A 90 14.82 -19.95 8.91
C GLU A 90 16.04 -19.56 8.06
N ILE A 91 16.41 -20.41 7.11
CA ILE A 91 17.55 -20.19 6.21
C ILE A 91 17.27 -18.95 5.35
N LEU A 92 16.10 -18.89 4.72
CA LEU A 92 15.68 -17.77 3.88
C LEU A 92 15.57 -16.47 4.68
N SER A 93 15.03 -16.49 5.89
CA SER A 93 14.95 -15.31 6.76
C SER A 93 16.33 -14.70 7.00
N ASN A 94 17.33 -15.54 7.33
CA ASN A 94 18.69 -15.08 7.59
C ASN A 94 19.34 -14.45 6.34
N TYR A 95 19.17 -15.07 5.17
CA TYR A 95 19.76 -14.55 3.93
C TYR A 95 19.02 -13.32 3.37
N LEU A 96 17.70 -13.22 3.56
CA LEU A 96 16.88 -12.13 3.03
C LEU A 96 16.88 -10.88 3.92
N TRP A 97 17.33 -10.99 5.17
CA TRP A 97 17.31 -9.88 6.14
C TRP A 97 18.03 -8.61 5.65
N ILE A 98 19.28 -8.75 5.18
CA ILE A 98 20.08 -7.61 4.71
C ILE A 98 19.53 -7.08 3.36
N PRO A 99 19.29 -7.92 2.34
CA PRO A 99 18.70 -7.45 1.08
C PRO A 99 17.37 -6.72 1.25
N ALA A 100 16.47 -7.22 2.10
CA ALA A 100 15.17 -6.59 2.35
C ALA A 100 15.33 -5.15 2.87
N ARG A 101 16.27 -4.92 3.80
CA ARG A 101 16.55 -3.57 4.33
C ARG A 101 17.12 -2.63 3.27
N ILE A 102 17.98 -3.13 2.38
CA ILE A 102 18.53 -2.34 1.27
C ILE A 102 17.41 -1.93 0.31
N VAL A 103 16.51 -2.85 -0.05
CA VAL A 103 15.36 -2.57 -0.91
C VAL A 103 14.46 -1.49 -0.29
N ILE A 104 14.19 -1.57 1.02
CA ILE A 104 13.43 -0.54 1.74
C ILE A 104 14.12 0.83 1.66
N ALA A 105 15.42 0.89 1.94
CA ALA A 105 16.19 2.13 1.87
C ALA A 105 16.20 2.75 0.46
N LEU A 106 16.42 1.92 -0.58
CA LEU A 106 16.38 2.36 -1.98
C LEU A 106 14.98 2.83 -2.39
N ALA A 107 13.92 2.16 -1.96
CA ALA A 107 12.55 2.58 -2.22
C ALA A 107 12.26 3.97 -1.64
N ILE A 108 12.71 4.25 -0.42
CA ILE A 108 12.59 5.58 0.21
C ILE A 108 13.38 6.64 -0.57
N ILE A 109 14.61 6.32 -1.00
CA ILE A 109 15.43 7.24 -1.82
C ILE A 109 14.73 7.55 -3.15
N ILE A 110 14.21 6.54 -3.85
CA ILE A 110 13.49 6.72 -5.13
C ILE A 110 12.25 7.60 -4.93
N VAL A 111 11.50 7.41 -3.85
CA VAL A 111 10.37 8.29 -3.52
C VAL A 111 10.85 9.72 -3.33
N GLY A 112 11.93 9.93 -2.57
CA GLY A 112 12.52 11.23 -2.33
C GLY A 112 13.01 11.92 -3.61
N THR A 113 13.64 11.20 -4.53
CA THR A 113 14.11 11.76 -5.81
C THR A 113 12.96 12.10 -6.74
N ARG A 114 11.95 11.22 -6.87
CA ARG A 114 10.73 11.49 -7.65
C ARG A 114 9.98 12.70 -7.11
N LEU A 115 9.93 12.85 -5.79
CA LEU A 115 9.39 14.03 -5.13
C LEU A 115 10.18 15.29 -5.50
N GLY A 116 11.50 15.27 -5.37
CA GLY A 116 12.37 16.41 -5.69
C GLY A 116 12.20 16.91 -7.12
N ILE A 117 12.05 16.00 -8.08
CA ILE A 117 11.79 16.33 -9.49
C ILE A 117 10.47 17.07 -9.67
N ILE A 118 9.42 16.68 -8.92
CA ILE A 118 8.08 17.26 -9.05
C ILE A 118 7.97 18.58 -8.29
N THR A 119 8.59 18.71 -7.12
CA THR A 119 8.62 19.97 -6.36
C THR A 119 9.44 21.05 -7.08
N ASN A 120 10.39 20.67 -7.93
CA ASN A 120 11.20 21.60 -8.72
C ASN A 120 10.49 22.08 -10.00
N GLN A 121 9.36 21.47 -10.37
CA GLN A 121 8.48 22.00 -11.41
C GLN A 121 7.66 23.13 -10.79
N LYS A 122 7.77 24.35 -11.34
CA LYS A 122 7.04 25.58 -10.92
C LYS A 122 5.50 25.47 -11.05
N ASP A 123 4.98 24.29 -11.30
CA ASP A 123 3.54 24.03 -11.29
C ASP A 123 3.02 24.24 -9.87
N LYS A 124 1.83 24.86 -9.77
CA LYS A 124 1.16 25.13 -8.49
C LYS A 124 0.99 23.81 -7.73
N PHE A 125 1.91 23.53 -6.82
CA PHE A 125 1.90 22.34 -5.98
C PHE A 125 0.60 22.25 -5.16
N PHE A 126 -0.02 23.40 -4.89
CA PHE A 126 -1.32 23.54 -4.22
C PHE A 126 -2.55 23.40 -5.14
N ASP A 127 -2.38 23.18 -6.44
CA ASP A 127 -3.52 22.92 -7.33
C ASP A 127 -3.97 21.46 -7.18
N ILE A 128 -4.69 21.20 -6.10
CA ILE A 128 -5.22 19.90 -5.76
C ILE A 128 -6.50 19.71 -6.55
N SER A 129 -6.40 19.04 -7.69
CA SER A 129 -7.58 18.66 -8.47
C SER A 129 -8.54 17.82 -7.62
N GLU A 130 -9.84 17.84 -7.97
CA GLU A 130 -10.87 17.03 -7.30
C GLU A 130 -10.50 15.55 -7.23
N GLU A 131 -9.81 15.04 -8.27
CA GLU A 131 -9.31 13.67 -8.33
C GLU A 131 -8.27 13.37 -7.22
N ILE A 132 -7.42 14.33 -6.86
CA ILE A 132 -6.42 14.18 -5.78
C ILE A 132 -7.11 14.27 -4.43
N LYS A 133 -8.02 15.24 -4.22
CA LYS A 133 -8.78 15.39 -2.98
C LYS A 133 -9.53 14.11 -2.65
N PHE A 134 -10.22 13.54 -3.64
CA PHE A 134 -10.96 12.30 -3.48
C PHE A 134 -10.06 11.13 -3.11
N SER A 135 -8.90 10.97 -3.75
CA SER A 135 -7.94 9.92 -3.39
C SER A 135 -7.40 10.07 -1.97
N ILE A 136 -7.12 11.30 -1.51
CA ILE A 136 -6.67 11.57 -0.14
C ILE A 136 -7.77 11.20 0.86
N LEU A 137 -9.00 11.69 0.63
CA LEU A 137 -10.15 11.42 1.50
C LEU A 137 -10.41 9.92 1.59
N LEU A 138 -10.42 9.25 0.44
CA LEU A 138 -10.66 7.82 0.35
C LEU A 138 -9.60 7.04 1.12
N LYS A 139 -8.32 7.39 0.98
CA LYS A 139 -7.23 6.62 1.57
C LYS A 139 -7.07 6.85 3.08
N LEU A 140 -7.12 8.09 3.53
CA LEU A 140 -6.76 8.44 4.91
C LEU A 140 -7.93 8.47 5.88
N PHE A 141 -9.17 8.54 5.37
CA PHE A 141 -10.36 8.66 6.22
C PHE A 141 -11.39 7.57 5.94
N ILE A 142 -11.80 7.38 4.68
CA ILE A 142 -12.85 6.41 4.34
C ILE A 142 -12.35 4.98 4.53
N LEU A 143 -11.18 4.63 3.99
CA LEU A 143 -10.67 3.25 4.06
C LEU A 143 -10.41 2.79 5.51
N PRO A 144 -9.74 3.57 6.39
CA PRO A 144 -9.56 3.17 7.80
C PRO A 144 -10.88 3.05 8.55
N PHE A 145 -11.85 3.91 8.24
CA PHE A 145 -13.19 3.83 8.83
C PHE A 145 -13.96 2.58 8.38
N ILE A 146 -13.88 2.22 7.09
CA ILE A 146 -14.45 0.97 6.59
C ILE A 146 -13.80 -0.23 7.27
N VAL A 147 -12.48 -0.25 7.38
CA VAL A 147 -11.74 -1.34 8.05
C VAL A 147 -12.09 -1.40 9.54
N PHE A 148 -12.28 -0.27 10.20
CA PHE A 148 -12.80 -0.19 11.56
C PHE A 148 -14.18 -0.86 11.69
N LEU A 149 -15.13 -0.54 10.80
CA LEU A 149 -16.47 -1.13 10.81
C LEU A 149 -16.42 -2.64 10.54
N ILE A 150 -15.61 -3.08 9.58
CA ILE A 150 -15.41 -4.51 9.28
C ILE A 150 -14.82 -5.22 10.51
N SER A 151 -13.84 -4.61 11.18
CA SER A 151 -13.23 -5.18 12.38
C SER A 151 -14.25 -5.34 13.51
N LYS A 152 -15.19 -4.39 13.66
CA LYS A 152 -16.33 -4.53 14.60
C LYS A 152 -17.27 -5.66 14.20
N LEU A 153 -17.64 -5.75 12.92
CA LEU A 153 -18.55 -6.79 12.42
C LEU A 153 -17.97 -8.19 12.57
N LEU A 154 -16.66 -8.34 12.42
CA LEU A 154 -15.95 -9.61 12.57
C LEU A 154 -15.56 -9.93 14.02
N ASN A 155 -15.91 -9.06 14.98
CA ASN A 155 -15.55 -9.18 16.39
C ASN A 155 -14.04 -9.37 16.62
N PHE A 156 -13.21 -8.63 15.89
CA PHE A 156 -11.76 -8.65 16.10
C PHE A 156 -11.40 -8.11 17.48
N ASP A 157 -10.38 -8.72 18.09
CA ASP A 157 -9.83 -8.23 19.35
C ASP A 157 -9.08 -6.90 19.17
N PHE A 158 -8.63 -6.33 20.28
CA PHE A 158 -7.89 -5.05 20.27
C PHE A 158 -6.61 -5.12 19.41
N TYR A 159 -5.86 -6.21 19.46
CA TYR A 159 -4.58 -6.35 18.74
C TYR A 159 -4.78 -6.51 17.24
N GLN A 160 -5.73 -7.36 16.85
CA GLN A 160 -6.15 -7.58 15.46
C GLN A 160 -6.65 -6.27 14.84
N SER A 161 -7.59 -5.61 15.53
CA SER A 161 -8.19 -4.35 15.08
C SER A 161 -7.14 -3.24 14.98
N SER A 162 -6.25 -3.13 15.96
CA SER A 162 -5.17 -2.13 15.94
C SER A 162 -4.24 -2.30 14.76
N ALA A 163 -3.84 -3.53 14.44
CA ALA A 163 -3.00 -3.82 13.29
C ALA A 163 -3.68 -3.41 11.98
N VAL A 164 -4.90 -3.88 11.72
CA VAL A 164 -5.58 -3.65 10.43
C VAL A 164 -6.01 -2.20 10.24
N ILE A 165 -6.45 -1.51 11.31
CA ILE A 165 -6.82 -0.08 11.26
C ILE A 165 -5.57 0.77 10.98
N LEU A 166 -4.44 0.47 11.63
CA LEU A 166 -3.19 1.18 11.37
C LEU A 166 -2.74 1.00 9.92
N GLN A 167 -2.74 -0.24 9.42
CA GLN A 167 -2.36 -0.52 8.04
C GLN A 167 -3.29 0.15 7.03
N ALA A 168 -4.60 0.17 7.28
CA ALA A 168 -5.56 0.87 6.45
C ALA A 168 -5.29 2.39 6.41
N GLY A 169 -4.87 2.98 7.53
CA GLY A 169 -4.53 4.40 7.72
C GLY A 169 -3.16 4.84 7.21
N THR A 170 -2.36 3.93 6.65
CA THR A 170 -1.10 4.28 5.98
C THR A 170 -1.33 5.20 4.78
N PRO A 171 -0.36 6.05 4.39
CA PRO A 171 -0.49 6.85 3.18
C PRO A 171 -0.52 5.98 1.92
N THR A 172 -0.73 6.59 0.76
CA THR A 172 -0.76 5.88 -0.52
C THR A 172 0.55 5.11 -0.77
N ALA A 173 0.52 3.99 -1.51
CA ALA A 173 1.71 3.20 -1.80
C ALA A 173 2.60 3.78 -2.92
N ILE A 174 3.91 3.54 -2.82
CA ILE A 174 4.90 3.86 -3.86
C ILE A 174 4.61 3.09 -5.16
N SER A 175 4.13 1.86 -5.05
CA SER A 175 3.75 1.01 -6.19
C SER A 175 2.76 1.68 -7.12
N THR A 176 1.94 2.61 -6.63
CA THR A 176 0.98 3.36 -7.46
C THR A 176 1.68 4.24 -8.50
N ILE A 177 2.87 4.78 -8.20
CA ILE A 177 3.70 5.53 -9.16
C ILE A 177 4.29 4.56 -10.19
N LEU A 178 4.85 3.44 -9.75
CA LEU A 178 5.46 2.45 -10.63
C LEU A 178 4.44 1.89 -11.63
N MET A 179 3.22 1.62 -11.16
CA MET A 179 2.12 1.18 -12.02
C MET A 179 1.66 2.29 -12.98
N ALA A 180 1.56 3.54 -12.50
CA ALA A 180 1.28 4.69 -13.35
C ALA A 180 2.30 4.84 -14.49
N GLU A 181 3.58 4.61 -14.17
CA GLU A 181 4.69 4.67 -15.12
C GLU A 181 4.65 3.51 -16.12
N ALA A 182 4.46 2.27 -15.64
CA ALA A 182 4.39 1.08 -16.48
C ALA A 182 3.24 1.09 -17.50
N TYR A 183 2.14 1.76 -17.19
CA TYR A 183 0.97 1.86 -18.08
C TYR A 183 0.85 3.20 -18.81
N ASP A 184 1.81 4.10 -18.61
CA ASP A 184 1.84 5.47 -19.13
C ASP A 184 0.59 6.30 -18.80
N VAL A 185 0.13 6.22 -17.54
CA VAL A 185 -1.10 6.89 -17.07
C VAL A 185 -0.80 7.83 -15.90
N LYS A 186 -1.05 9.14 -16.07
CA LYS A 186 -1.18 10.14 -14.97
C LYS A 186 -0.11 10.05 -13.85
N GLN A 187 1.15 9.80 -14.20
CA GLN A 187 2.28 9.61 -13.27
C GLN A 187 2.44 10.77 -12.28
N LYS A 188 2.34 12.01 -12.77
CA LYS A 188 2.42 13.24 -11.94
C LYS A 188 1.34 13.27 -10.85
N ILE A 189 0.12 12.84 -11.17
CA ILE A 189 -1.00 12.80 -10.21
C ILE A 189 -0.75 11.72 -9.16
N ALA A 190 -0.26 10.53 -9.55
CA ALA A 190 0.09 9.45 -8.63
C ALA A 190 1.09 9.91 -7.57
N SER A 191 2.15 10.58 -8.01
CA SER A 191 3.20 11.04 -7.11
C SER A 191 2.73 12.19 -6.21
N LYS A 192 1.90 13.11 -6.72
CA LYS A 192 1.29 14.16 -5.91
C LYS A 192 0.38 13.57 -4.81
N ILE A 193 -0.40 12.54 -5.11
CA ILE A 193 -1.22 11.82 -4.12
C ILE A 193 -0.34 11.11 -3.09
N LEU A 194 0.70 10.39 -3.52
CA LEU A 194 1.65 9.73 -2.60
C LEU A 194 2.22 10.74 -1.60
N PHE A 195 2.74 11.85 -2.09
CA PHE A 195 3.37 12.84 -1.25
C PHE A 195 2.38 13.51 -0.29
N THR A 196 1.26 14.01 -0.81
CA THR A 196 0.26 14.71 0.01
C THR A 196 -0.33 13.78 1.07
N THR A 197 -0.62 12.52 0.75
CA THR A 197 -1.07 11.56 1.75
C THR A 197 0.01 11.24 2.77
N THR A 198 1.28 11.18 2.38
CA THR A 198 2.41 10.97 3.31
C THR A 198 2.51 12.12 4.31
N LEU A 199 2.43 13.38 3.86
CA LEU A 199 2.44 14.54 4.76
C LEU A 199 1.24 14.54 5.71
N ILE A 200 0.03 14.34 5.18
CA ILE A 200 -1.19 14.33 5.99
C ILE A 200 -1.18 13.15 6.98
N SER A 201 -0.53 12.03 6.62
CA SER A 201 -0.42 10.85 7.49
C SER A 201 0.30 11.10 8.80
N ILE A 202 1.18 12.11 8.86
CA ILE A 202 1.84 12.53 10.10
C ILE A 202 0.80 12.90 11.18
N ALA A 203 -0.31 13.52 10.76
CA ALA A 203 -1.41 13.87 11.65
C ALA A 203 -2.46 12.75 11.75
N THR A 204 -2.79 12.05 10.65
CA THR A 204 -3.88 11.07 10.68
C THR A 204 -3.50 9.75 11.35
N ILE A 205 -2.23 9.32 11.31
CA ILE A 205 -1.78 8.09 11.99
C ILE A 205 -1.96 8.17 13.51
N PRO A 206 -1.53 9.23 14.21
CA PRO A 206 -1.84 9.41 15.62
C PRO A 206 -3.35 9.38 15.92
N LEU A 207 -4.16 9.97 15.03
CA LEU A 207 -5.62 9.97 15.17
C LEU A 207 -6.25 8.57 15.04
N MET A 208 -5.60 7.63 14.35
CA MET A 208 -6.09 6.24 14.27
C MET A 208 -6.17 5.58 15.65
N LYS A 209 -5.37 6.03 16.62
CA LYS A 209 -5.45 5.55 18.02
C LYS A 209 -6.84 5.73 18.63
N ILE A 210 -7.57 6.78 18.22
CA ILE A 210 -8.95 7.03 18.67
C ILE A 210 -9.86 5.88 18.22
N LEU A 211 -9.73 5.42 16.98
CA LEU A 211 -10.49 4.29 16.45
C LEU A 211 -10.11 2.97 17.12
N MET A 212 -8.82 2.76 17.38
CA MET A 212 -8.31 1.55 18.04
C MET A 212 -8.85 1.40 19.47
N ASN A 213 -8.89 2.51 20.22
CA ASN A 213 -9.35 2.52 21.61
C ASN A 213 -10.82 2.12 21.76
N ALA A 214 -11.63 2.18 20.71
CA ALA A 214 -13.03 1.72 20.76
C ALA A 214 -13.17 0.19 20.83
N PHE A 215 -12.07 -0.57 20.73
CA PHE A 215 -12.02 -2.02 20.92
C PHE A 215 -11.47 -2.46 22.29
N ASN A 216 -11.21 -1.50 23.18
CA ASN A 216 -10.90 -1.77 24.59
C ASN A 216 -12.18 -1.96 25.41
#